data_AF-A0A3N2N192-F1
#
_entry.id   AF-A0A3N2N192-F1
#
_cell.length_a   1.000
_cell.length_b   1.000
_cell.length_c   1.000
_cell.angle_alpha   90.00
_cell.angle_beta   90.00
_cell.angle_gamma   90.00
#
_symmetry.space_group_name_H-M   'P 1'
#
loop_
_entity.id
_entity.type
_entity.pdbx_description
1 polymer ?
#
loop_
_entity_poly.entity_id
_entity_poly.type
_entity_poly.pdbx_seq_one_letter_code
_entity_poly.pdbx_strand_id
1 'polypeptide(L)'
;MQKKVYLFLLLLPIITIGCSKPEEKSTTHEQTMQIRDIARYKLYPTQNIWTFIKVNTQTGQLWQVQYSVNDDSNRTEYDLNPKPLITNVTGINGRFNLYPTQNIYNFILLDQVDGRLWQVQWSLEEGNRAIFPIKK
;
A
#
# COMPACT_ATOMS: atom_id res chain seq x y z
N MET A 1 63.47 36.22 56.75
CA MET A 1 64.37 35.21 56.16
C MET A 1 63.60 34.44 55.09
N GLN A 2 64.01 34.64 53.83
CA GLN A 2 63.74 33.88 52.59
C GLN A 2 62.28 33.55 52.16
N LYS A 3 61.92 34.16 51.02
CA LYS A 3 60.75 33.90 50.14
C LYS A 3 60.77 32.48 49.59
N LYS A 4 59.61 31.85 49.41
CA LYS A 4 59.31 31.02 48.23
C LYS A 4 57.83 31.16 47.85
N VAL A 5 57.60 31.85 46.73
CA VAL A 5 56.32 31.92 46.02
C VAL A 5 56.24 30.67 45.14
N TYR A 6 55.17 29.90 45.27
CA TYR A 6 54.85 28.84 44.32
C TYR A 6 53.59 29.24 43.55
N LEU A 7 53.83 29.70 42.33
CA LEU A 7 52.84 29.92 41.28
C LEU A 7 52.48 28.55 40.71
N PHE A 8 51.32 28.01 41.07
CA PHE A 8 50.76 26.84 40.40
C PHE A 8 49.66 27.31 39.46
N LEU A 9 50.04 27.50 38.19
CA LEU A 9 49.14 27.79 37.09
C LEU A 9 48.33 26.51 36.78
N LEU A 10 47.12 26.42 37.32
CA LEU A 10 46.14 25.43 36.87
C LEU A 10 45.31 26.07 35.75
N LEU A 11 45.62 25.65 34.52
CA LEU A 11 44.92 25.99 33.29
C LEU A 11 43.43 25.66 33.42
N LEU A 12 42.59 26.70 33.38
CA LEU A 12 41.16 26.60 33.17
C LEU A 12 40.89 25.89 31.82
N PRO A 13 40.02 24.88 31.74
CA PRO A 13 39.56 24.40 30.46
C PRO A 13 38.77 25.53 29.78
N ILE A 14 39.24 25.95 28.61
CA ILE A 14 38.53 26.86 27.72
C ILE A 14 37.22 26.19 27.36
N ILE A 15 36.10 26.75 27.82
CA ILE A 15 34.77 26.41 27.33
C ILE A 15 34.73 26.91 25.89
N THR A 16 35.10 26.05 24.93
CA THR A 16 34.72 26.28 23.54
C THR A 16 33.21 26.04 23.50
N ILE A 17 32.45 27.13 23.45
CA ILE A 17 31.07 27.11 22.98
C ILE A 17 31.16 26.72 21.50
N GLY A 18 31.27 25.41 21.26
CA GLY A 18 30.95 24.83 19.97
C GLY A 18 29.45 25.00 19.81
N CYS A 19 29.05 25.97 19.01
CA CYS A 19 27.69 26.05 18.49
C CYS A 19 27.51 24.82 17.59
N SER A 20 27.09 23.71 18.18
CA SER A 20 26.57 22.57 17.43
C SER A 20 25.28 23.05 16.78
N LYS A 21 25.37 23.41 15.49
CA LYS A 21 24.19 23.42 14.62
C LYS A 21 23.46 22.09 14.84
N PRO A 22 22.13 22.07 15.00
CA PRO A 22 21.42 20.81 14.95
C PRO A 22 21.76 20.14 13.63
N GLU A 23 22.38 18.97 13.72
CA GLU A 23 22.49 18.06 12.60
C GLU A 23 21.06 17.69 12.23
N GLU A 24 20.56 18.31 11.16
CA GLU A 24 19.32 17.89 10.52
C GLU A 24 19.58 16.47 10.04
N LYS A 25 19.18 15.50 10.86
CA LYS A 25 19.01 14.11 10.44
C LYS A 25 18.00 14.15 9.29
N SER A 26 18.53 14.23 8.07
CA SER A 26 17.79 14.03 6.84
C SER A 26 17.11 12.67 6.94
N THR A 27 15.84 12.71 7.34
CA THR A 27 14.94 11.56 7.44
C THR A 27 14.36 11.30 6.04
N THR A 28 15.17 11.45 5.00
CA THR A 28 14.72 11.45 3.60
C THR A 28 14.99 10.10 2.91
N HIS A 29 15.90 9.27 3.45
CA HIS A 29 16.24 7.97 2.86
C HIS A 29 15.39 6.79 3.32
N GLU A 30 14.69 6.87 4.46
CA GLU A 30 13.76 5.81 4.88
C GLU A 30 12.35 6.02 4.31
N GLN A 31 11.91 7.26 4.11
CA GLN A 31 10.59 7.56 3.52
C GLN A 31 10.53 7.32 2.00
N THR A 32 11.67 7.36 1.30
CA THR A 32 11.72 7.10 -0.15
C THR A 32 11.77 5.61 -0.51
N MET A 33 12.03 4.71 0.46
CA MET A 33 12.06 3.27 0.24
C MET A 33 10.67 2.62 0.32
N GLN A 34 9.74 3.18 1.10
CA GLN A 34 8.40 2.63 1.33
C GLN A 34 7.42 2.79 0.15
N ILE A 35 7.61 3.81 -0.70
CA ILE A 35 6.72 4.05 -1.86
C ILE A 35 7.00 3.05 -3.01
N ARG A 36 8.16 2.38 -3.02
CA ARG A 36 8.61 1.59 -4.18
C ARG A 36 8.13 0.13 -4.22
N ASP A 37 7.54 -0.40 -3.15
CA ASP A 37 7.17 -1.84 -3.08
C ASP A 37 5.67 -2.13 -3.13
N ILE A 38 4.83 -1.15 -3.42
CA ILE A 38 3.39 -1.41 -3.55
C ILE A 38 3.12 -1.99 -4.94
N ALA A 39 2.76 -3.28 -4.99
CA ALA A 39 2.49 -4.00 -6.22
C ALA A 39 1.30 -3.42 -6.99
N ARG A 40 1.45 -3.26 -8.31
CA ARG A 40 0.37 -2.79 -9.21
C ARG A 40 -0.80 -3.77 -9.26
N TYR A 41 -0.54 -5.06 -9.13
CA TYR A 41 -1.55 -6.10 -9.13
C TYR A 41 -1.49 -6.91 -7.84
N LYS A 42 -2.67 -7.23 -7.28
CA LYS A 42 -2.79 -8.07 -6.10
C LYS A 42 -3.92 -9.09 -6.28
N LEU A 43 -3.68 -10.32 -5.84
CA LEU A 43 -4.67 -11.39 -5.80
C LEU A 43 -5.29 -11.48 -4.41
N TYR A 44 -6.60 -11.67 -4.37
CA TYR A 44 -7.38 -11.87 -3.15
C TYR A 44 -8.08 -13.22 -3.24
N PRO A 45 -7.88 -14.13 -2.28
CA PRO A 45 -8.55 -15.40 -2.28
C PRO A 45 -10.05 -15.21 -2.03
N THR A 46 -10.86 -16.05 -2.65
CA THR A 46 -12.26 -16.24 -2.25
C THR A 46 -12.39 -17.47 -1.36
N GLN A 47 -13.56 -17.69 -0.78
CA GLN A 47 -13.83 -18.95 -0.07
C GLN A 47 -13.98 -20.14 -1.04
N ASN A 48 -14.24 -19.88 -2.33
CA ASN A 48 -14.08 -20.90 -3.36
C ASN A 48 -12.59 -21.03 -3.68
N ILE A 49 -12.01 -22.17 -3.32
CA ILE A 49 -10.57 -22.42 -3.43
C ILE A 49 -10.02 -22.35 -4.86
N TRP A 50 -10.89 -22.40 -5.89
CA TRP A 50 -10.52 -22.33 -7.31
C TRP A 50 -10.57 -20.92 -7.88
N THR A 51 -11.08 -19.95 -7.10
CA THR A 51 -11.36 -18.60 -7.56
C THR A 51 -10.63 -17.55 -6.72
N PHE A 52 -9.98 -16.62 -7.41
CA PHE A 52 -9.39 -15.41 -6.85
C PHE A 52 -9.98 -14.16 -7.51
N ILE A 53 -9.78 -13.02 -6.87
CA ILE A 53 -10.01 -11.70 -7.47
C ILE A 53 -8.64 -11.05 -7.68
N LYS A 54 -8.30 -10.71 -8.93
CA LYS A 54 -7.14 -9.87 -9.26
C LYS A 54 -7.59 -8.42 -9.31
N VAL A 55 -6.83 -7.54 -8.66
CA VAL A 55 -7.09 -6.10 -8.62
C VAL A 55 -5.90 -5.36 -9.20
N ASN A 56 -6.16 -4.45 -10.13
CA ASN A 56 -5.21 -3.38 -10.44
C ASN A 56 -5.32 -2.33 -9.33
N THR A 57 -4.37 -2.38 -8.39
CA THR A 57 -4.39 -1.57 -7.16
C THR A 57 -4.24 -0.08 -7.45
N GLN A 58 -3.77 0.28 -8.65
CA GLN A 58 -3.61 1.66 -9.08
C GLN A 58 -4.91 2.25 -9.65
N THR A 59 -5.65 1.47 -10.46
CA THR A 59 -6.76 1.99 -11.28
C THR A 59 -8.13 1.42 -10.94
N GLY A 60 -8.21 0.37 -10.11
CA GLY A 60 -9.47 -0.23 -9.66
C GLY A 60 -10.12 -1.19 -10.66
N GLN A 61 -9.39 -1.61 -11.70
CA GLN A 61 -9.82 -2.68 -12.60
C GLN A 61 -9.75 -4.04 -11.86
N LEU A 62 -10.68 -4.92 -12.19
CA LEU A 62 -10.91 -6.17 -11.46
C LEU A 62 -11.14 -7.34 -12.42
N TRP A 63 -10.56 -8.48 -12.07
CA TRP A 63 -10.76 -9.74 -12.77
C TRP A 63 -11.06 -10.86 -11.79
N GLN A 64 -11.97 -11.75 -12.16
CA GLN A 64 -12.08 -13.07 -11.56
C GLN A 64 -11.03 -13.96 -12.19
N VAL A 65 -10.21 -14.62 -11.38
CA VAL A 65 -9.18 -15.55 -11.85
C VAL A 65 -9.58 -16.95 -11.40
N GLN A 66 -9.65 -17.87 -12.35
CA GLN A 66 -9.89 -19.29 -12.10
C GLN A 66 -8.66 -20.10 -12.48
N TYR A 67 -8.37 -21.12 -11.68
CA TYR A 67 -7.37 -22.12 -12.00
C TYR A 67 -7.95 -23.52 -11.84
N SER A 68 -7.30 -24.48 -12.47
CA SER A 68 -7.69 -25.88 -12.47
C SER A 68 -6.45 -26.75 -12.58
N VAL A 69 -6.49 -27.93 -11.97
CA VAL A 69 -5.41 -28.93 -12.07
C VAL A 69 -5.55 -29.76 -13.35
N ASN A 70 -6.78 -30.16 -13.69
CA ASN A 70 -7.05 -31.19 -14.69
C ASN A 70 -7.75 -30.68 -15.96
N ASP A 71 -8.15 -29.42 -15.97
CA ASP A 71 -8.91 -28.84 -17.09
C ASP A 71 -8.33 -27.46 -17.45
N ASP A 72 -7.54 -27.44 -18.52
CA ASP A 72 -6.89 -26.23 -19.02
C ASP A 72 -7.89 -25.16 -19.46
N SER A 73 -9.11 -25.54 -19.88
CA SER A 73 -10.13 -24.60 -20.32
C SER A 73 -10.69 -23.74 -19.17
N ASN A 74 -10.57 -24.24 -17.93
CA ASN A 74 -10.98 -23.55 -16.72
C ASN A 74 -9.86 -22.69 -16.09
N ARG A 75 -8.68 -22.59 -16.73
CA ARG A 75 -7.61 -21.66 -16.33
C ARG A 75 -7.79 -20.35 -17.08
N THR A 76 -8.59 -19.44 -16.54
CA THR A 76 -8.99 -18.23 -17.26
C THR A 76 -9.18 -17.04 -16.32
N GLU A 77 -8.98 -15.84 -16.87
CA GLU A 77 -9.38 -14.59 -16.24
C GLU A 77 -10.63 -14.05 -16.92
N TYR A 78 -11.60 -13.62 -16.11
CA TYR A 78 -12.81 -12.96 -16.59
C TYR A 78 -12.88 -11.54 -16.06
N ASP A 79 -13.27 -10.61 -16.92
CA ASP A 79 -13.49 -9.22 -16.51
C ASP A 79 -14.64 -9.15 -15.49
N LEU A 80 -14.37 -8.48 -14.36
CA LEU A 80 -15.41 -8.01 -13.42
C LEU A 80 -15.65 -6.52 -13.64
N ASN A 81 -14.57 -5.78 -13.84
CA ASN A 81 -14.61 -4.37 -14.21
C ASN A 81 -13.40 -4.05 -15.11
N PRO A 82 -13.59 -4.03 -16.44
CA PRO A 82 -12.49 -3.79 -17.38
C PRO A 82 -12.12 -2.30 -17.44
N LYS A 83 -13.00 -1.39 -16.99
CA LYS A 83 -12.79 0.06 -17.06
C LYS A 83 -12.15 0.57 -15.77
N PRO A 84 -11.14 1.46 -15.85
CA PRO A 84 -10.56 2.05 -14.65
C PRO A 84 -11.60 2.91 -13.92
N LEU A 85 -11.57 2.86 -12.59
CA LEU A 85 -12.45 3.66 -11.71
C LEU A 85 -11.97 5.09 -11.53
N ILE A 86 -10.79 5.41 -12.07
CA ILE A 86 -10.17 6.73 -12.08
C ILE A 86 -9.67 7.05 -13.48
N THR A 87 -9.82 8.31 -13.89
CA THR A 87 -9.40 8.81 -15.20
C THR A 87 -8.05 9.51 -15.18
N ASN A 88 -7.55 9.87 -14.00
CA ASN A 88 -6.40 10.76 -13.85
C ASN A 88 -5.12 9.95 -13.56
N VAL A 89 -4.07 10.28 -14.32
CA VAL A 89 -2.81 9.53 -14.47
C VAL A 89 -1.94 9.50 -13.20
N THR A 90 -2.35 10.17 -12.13
CA THR A 90 -1.67 10.15 -10.82
C THR A 90 -2.05 8.94 -9.96
N GLY A 91 -2.43 7.82 -10.57
CA GLY A 91 -2.72 6.58 -9.85
C GLY A 91 -1.49 6.13 -9.05
N ILE A 92 -1.63 5.98 -7.74
CA ILE A 92 -0.60 5.43 -6.87
C ILE A 92 -0.92 3.94 -6.70
N ASN A 93 0.06 3.06 -6.89
CA ASN A 93 -0.15 1.64 -6.59
C ASN A 93 -0.62 1.48 -5.15
N GLY A 94 -1.53 0.55 -4.91
CA GLY A 94 -2.14 0.32 -3.60
C GLY A 94 -3.37 1.16 -3.30
N ARG A 95 -3.73 2.17 -4.11
CA ARG A 95 -4.94 2.98 -3.91
C ARG A 95 -6.19 2.13 -3.70
N PHE A 96 -6.34 1.05 -4.45
CA PHE A 96 -7.49 0.16 -4.37
C PHE A 96 -7.15 -1.12 -3.60
N ASN A 97 -7.94 -1.41 -2.56
CA ASN A 97 -7.83 -2.61 -1.74
C ASN A 97 -9.20 -3.31 -1.63
N LEU A 98 -9.18 -4.64 -1.61
CA LEU A 98 -10.38 -5.48 -1.54
C LEU A 98 -10.54 -6.06 -0.13
N TYR A 99 -11.77 -6.06 0.40
CA TYR A 99 -12.11 -6.61 1.71
C TYR A 99 -13.16 -7.72 1.57
N PRO A 100 -12.92 -8.92 2.11
CA PRO A 100 -13.88 -10.02 2.03
C PRO A 100 -15.12 -9.73 2.88
N THR A 101 -16.26 -10.26 2.45
CA THR A 101 -17.47 -10.34 3.27
C THR A 101 -17.70 -11.79 3.73
N GLN A 102 -18.71 -12.01 4.57
CA GLN A 102 -19.13 -13.37 4.92
C GLN A 102 -19.79 -14.10 3.74
N ASN A 103 -20.38 -13.35 2.79
CA ASN A 103 -20.89 -13.93 1.56
C ASN A 103 -19.73 -14.20 0.60
N ILE A 104 -19.58 -15.46 0.18
CA ILE A 104 -18.46 -15.90 -0.66
C ILE A 104 -18.37 -15.14 -1.98
N TYR A 105 -19.51 -14.68 -2.51
CA TYR A 105 -19.61 -14.02 -3.80
C TYR A 105 -19.32 -12.52 -3.74
N ASN A 106 -19.25 -11.93 -2.54
CA ASN A 106 -19.19 -10.48 -2.39
C ASN A 106 -17.94 -10.00 -1.64
N PHE A 107 -17.41 -8.88 -2.13
CA PHE A 107 -16.33 -8.12 -1.52
C PHE A 107 -16.70 -6.65 -1.47
N ILE A 108 -16.00 -5.90 -0.63
CA ILE A 108 -16.01 -4.43 -0.63
C ILE A 108 -14.69 -3.94 -1.21
N LEU A 109 -14.74 -3.20 -2.31
CA LEU A 109 -13.60 -2.45 -2.83
C LEU A 109 -13.56 -1.08 -2.18
N LEU A 110 -12.41 -0.71 -1.62
CA LEU A 110 -12.14 0.61 -1.05
C LEU A 110 -11.14 1.35 -1.93
N ASP A 111 -11.49 2.57 -2.30
CA ASP A 111 -10.52 3.60 -2.69
C ASP A 111 -9.91 4.18 -1.41
N GLN A 112 -8.68 3.80 -1.10
CA GLN A 112 -7.98 4.21 0.12
C GLN A 112 -7.58 5.69 0.12
N VAL A 113 -7.70 6.38 -1.02
CA VAL A 113 -7.36 7.81 -1.14
C VAL A 113 -8.56 8.70 -0.83
N ASP A 114 -9.74 8.39 -1.37
CA ASP A 114 -10.94 9.24 -1.24
C ASP A 114 -12.12 8.59 -0.49
N GLY A 115 -11.98 7.33 -0.09
CA GLY A 115 -12.95 6.63 0.74
C GLY A 115 -14.20 6.14 -0.01
N ARG A 116 -14.24 6.22 -1.34
CA ARG A 116 -15.34 5.63 -2.12
C ARG A 116 -15.33 4.11 -1.99
N LEU A 117 -16.53 3.54 -1.99
CA LEU A 117 -16.76 2.12 -1.80
C LEU A 117 -17.55 1.55 -2.96
N TRP A 118 -17.26 0.30 -3.29
CA TRP A 118 -18.06 -0.48 -4.23
C TRP A 118 -18.28 -1.88 -3.68
N GLN A 119 -19.49 -2.40 -3.87
CA GLN A 119 -19.73 -3.84 -3.78
C GLN A 119 -19.17 -4.48 -5.03
N VAL A 120 -18.36 -5.52 -4.87
CA VAL A 120 -17.85 -6.37 -5.95
C VAL A 120 -18.54 -7.72 -5.83
N GLN A 121 -19.07 -8.22 -6.94
CA GLN A 121 -19.69 -9.53 -7.04
C GLN A 121 -19.02 -10.34 -8.14
N TRP A 122 -18.56 -11.55 -7.80
CA TRP A 122 -18.05 -12.53 -8.75
C TRP A 122 -19.05 -13.67 -8.91
N SER A 123 -19.02 -14.35 -10.06
CA SER A 123 -19.91 -15.47 -10.36
C SER A 123 -19.35 -16.33 -11.49
N LEU A 124 -19.73 -17.61 -11.50
CA LEU A 124 -19.50 -18.47 -12.67
C LEU A 124 -20.33 -18.01 -13.86
N GLU A 125 -21.51 -17.44 -13.62
CA GLU A 125 -22.38 -16.87 -14.63
C GLU A 125 -21.98 -15.42 -14.94
N GLU A 126 -21.63 -15.14 -16.19
CA GLU A 126 -21.13 -13.83 -16.62
C GLU A 126 -22.10 -12.68 -16.28
N GLY A 127 -23.40 -12.86 -16.51
CA GLY A 127 -24.43 -11.84 -16.24
C GLY A 127 -24.60 -11.49 -14.76
N ASN A 128 -24.03 -12.30 -13.85
CA ASN A 128 -24.10 -12.10 -12.41
C ASN A 128 -22.80 -11.51 -11.83
N ARG A 129 -21.84 -11.13 -12.68
CA ARG A 129 -20.62 -10.41 -12.29
C ARG A 129 -20.88 -8.92 -12.32
N ALA A 130 -20.52 -8.20 -11.26
CA ALA A 130 -20.76 -6.77 -11.22
C ALA A 130 -19.91 -6.04 -10.18
N ILE A 131 -19.80 -4.73 -10.39
CA ILE A 131 -19.36 -3.77 -9.39
C ILE A 131 -20.41 -2.67 -9.25
N PHE A 132 -20.83 -2.38 -8.02
CA PHE A 132 -21.85 -1.39 -7.72
C PHE A 132 -21.32 -0.34 -6.74
N PRO A 133 -21.36 0.97 -7.06
CA PRO A 133 -21.02 2.00 -6.09
C PRO A 133 -21.93 1.93 -4.85
N ILE A 134 -21.32 2.00 -3.66
CA ILE A 134 -22.06 2.10 -2.40
C ILE A 134 -22.25 3.60 -2.10
N LYS A 135 -23.51 4.03 -2.07
CA LYS A 135 -23.88 5.43 -1.82
C LYS A 135 -23.75 5.76 -0.33
N LYS A 136 -23.43 7.02 -0.04
CA LYS A 136 -23.54 7.62 1.29
C LYS A 136 -24.99 8.04 1.54
#